data_AF-A0AAW0GEG5-F1
#
_entry.id   AF-A0AAW0GEG5-F1
#
_cell.length_a   1.000
_cell.length_b   1.000
_cell.length_c   1.000
_cell.angle_alpha   90.00
_cell.angle_beta   90.00
_cell.angle_gamma   90.00
#
_symmetry.space_group_name_H-M   'P 1'
#
loop_
_entity.id
_entity.type
_entity.pdbx_description
1 polymer ?
#
loop_
_entity_poly.entity_id
_entity_poly.type
_entity_poly.pdbx_seq_one_letter_code
_entity_poly.pdbx_strand_id
1 'polypeptide(L)'
;MGRTTLFKTPHPPIASSSRSPKPKPKSNMSPDIITFRWNDKMVYVPPPASHQEAVDQAKEEFAEELAGFDDQQFCFTVAVTIGEEKEKQTVNISQRAWETLMPRLKQYEIVNISIRPLVVVHPSEDAPPPQYAFGDEKDGQSLSRQPSPARLDTSSASGSRSQTSSRPGSPNMRSRAMGWIERRIGNNNDA
;
A
#
# COMPACT_ATOMS: atom_id res chain seq x y z
N MET A 1 -87.24 25.30 -20.53
CA MET A 1 -86.42 25.35 -19.30
C MET A 1 -85.70 24.03 -19.15
N GLY A 2 -84.41 23.95 -19.43
CA GLY A 2 -83.62 22.72 -19.27
C GLY A 2 -82.19 23.10 -18.93
N ARG A 3 -81.80 22.86 -17.67
CA ARG A 3 -80.53 23.27 -17.08
C ARG A 3 -79.40 22.31 -17.48
N THR A 4 -78.26 22.92 -17.73
CA THR A 4 -76.87 22.45 -17.78
C THR A 4 -76.53 21.37 -16.75
N THR A 5 -75.68 20.39 -17.12
CA THR A 5 -74.57 19.95 -16.26
C THR A 5 -73.33 19.63 -17.10
N LEU A 6 -72.23 20.31 -16.75
CA LEU A 6 -70.91 20.26 -17.36
C LEU A 6 -70.06 19.31 -16.52
N PHE A 7 -69.61 18.19 -17.09
CA PHE A 7 -68.80 17.21 -16.38
C PHE A 7 -67.36 17.72 -16.20
N LYS A 8 -66.92 17.78 -14.94
CA LYS A 8 -65.60 18.23 -14.50
C LYS A 8 -64.70 16.99 -14.32
N THR A 9 -63.67 16.86 -15.15
CA THR A 9 -62.73 15.74 -15.11
C THR A 9 -61.75 15.91 -13.93
N PRO A 10 -61.56 14.88 -13.08
CA PRO A 10 -60.57 14.93 -12.01
C PRO A 10 -59.15 14.64 -12.54
N HIS A 11 -58.19 15.50 -12.18
CA HIS A 11 -56.77 15.30 -12.47
C HIS A 11 -56.14 14.29 -11.48
N PRO A 12 -55.20 13.45 -11.92
CA PRO A 12 -54.49 12.53 -11.05
C PRO A 12 -53.50 13.25 -10.12
N PRO A 13 -53.27 12.74 -8.89
CA PRO A 13 -52.33 13.31 -7.94
C PRO A 13 -50.89 13.11 -8.40
N ILE A 14 -50.12 14.20 -8.35
CA ILE A 14 -48.68 14.24 -8.60
C ILE A 14 -48.00 13.36 -7.53
N ALA A 15 -47.41 12.24 -7.97
CA ALA A 15 -46.66 11.34 -7.12
C ALA A 15 -45.43 12.07 -6.57
N SER A 16 -45.44 12.33 -5.27
CA SER A 16 -44.28 12.79 -4.51
C SER A 16 -43.14 11.79 -4.71
N SER A 17 -42.10 12.21 -5.42
CA SER A 17 -40.83 11.48 -5.54
C SER A 17 -40.30 11.19 -4.14
N SER A 18 -40.49 9.95 -3.70
CA SER A 18 -39.88 9.34 -2.53
C SER A 18 -38.37 9.42 -2.71
N ARG A 19 -37.76 10.43 -2.09
CA ARG A 19 -36.31 10.55 -2.00
C ARG A 19 -35.83 9.41 -1.12
N SER A 20 -35.36 8.33 -1.75
CA SER A 20 -34.68 7.25 -1.05
C SER A 20 -33.58 7.84 -0.15
N PRO A 21 -33.52 7.45 1.13
CA PRO A 21 -32.45 7.91 2.01
C PRO A 21 -31.11 7.48 1.41
N LYS A 22 -30.25 8.46 1.11
CA LYS A 22 -28.88 8.18 0.67
C LYS A 22 -28.22 7.33 1.76
N PRO A 23 -27.58 6.19 1.42
CA PRO A 23 -26.88 5.38 2.40
C PRO A 23 -25.83 6.26 3.08
N LYS A 24 -25.90 6.36 4.41
CA LYS A 24 -24.88 7.07 5.20
C LYS A 24 -23.53 6.37 4.91
N PRO A 25 -22.45 7.12 4.66
CA PRO A 25 -21.13 6.53 4.53
C PRO A 25 -20.85 5.76 5.82
N LYS A 26 -20.54 4.47 5.70
CA LYS A 26 -20.05 3.66 6.82
C LYS A 26 -18.81 4.38 7.34
N SER A 27 -18.87 4.90 8.57
CA SER A 27 -17.68 5.39 9.26
C SER A 27 -16.65 4.27 9.19
N ASN A 28 -15.46 4.56 8.67
CA ASN A 28 -14.32 3.64 8.76
C ASN A 28 -13.98 3.51 10.24
N MET A 29 -14.66 2.58 10.92
CA MET A 29 -14.35 2.22 12.29
C MET A 29 -13.04 1.45 12.23
N SER A 30 -12.06 1.93 13.00
CA SER A 30 -10.87 1.15 13.32
C SER A 30 -11.30 -0.22 13.82
N PRO A 31 -10.57 -1.30 13.47
CA PRO A 31 -10.91 -2.62 13.96
C PRO A 31 -10.80 -2.64 15.49
N ASP A 32 -11.77 -3.24 16.17
CA ASP A 32 -11.70 -3.45 17.62
C ASP A 32 -10.83 -4.65 18.00
N ILE A 33 -10.63 -5.58 17.04
CA ILE A 33 -9.94 -6.86 17.27
C ILE A 33 -9.26 -7.32 15.97
N ILE A 34 -8.04 -7.82 16.11
CA ILE A 34 -7.23 -8.44 15.05
C ILE A 34 -6.78 -9.82 15.51
N THR A 35 -6.12 -10.57 14.62
CA THR A 35 -5.62 -11.92 14.94
C THR A 35 -4.12 -11.97 14.73
N PHE A 36 -3.37 -12.33 15.77
CA PHE A 36 -1.96 -12.68 15.62
C PHE A 36 -1.80 -14.15 15.27
N ARG A 37 -0.86 -14.47 14.37
CA ARG A 37 -0.55 -15.85 13.97
C ARG A 37 0.94 -16.14 14.09
N TRP A 38 1.28 -17.23 14.77
CA TRP A 38 2.64 -17.75 14.93
C TRP A 38 2.62 -19.29 14.89
N ASN A 39 3.42 -19.94 14.04
CA ASN A 39 3.51 -21.41 13.91
C ASN A 39 2.15 -22.13 13.95
N ASP A 40 1.20 -21.69 13.12
CA ASP A 40 -0.20 -22.19 13.06
C ASP A 40 -1.09 -21.91 14.28
N LYS A 41 -0.55 -21.37 15.37
CA LYS A 41 -1.34 -20.86 16.50
C LYS A 41 -1.87 -19.46 16.17
N MET A 42 -3.13 -19.21 16.54
CA MET A 42 -3.81 -17.93 16.31
C MET A 42 -4.46 -17.42 17.59
N VAL A 43 -4.27 -16.14 17.88
CA VAL A 43 -4.82 -15.47 19.08
C VAL A 43 -5.47 -14.16 18.68
N TYR A 44 -6.67 -13.90 19.18
CA TYR A 44 -7.36 -12.64 18.97
C TYR A 44 -6.90 -11.61 20.00
N VAL A 45 -6.45 -10.45 19.52
CA VAL A 45 -5.92 -9.38 20.37
C VAL A 45 -6.51 -8.03 19.96
N PRO A 46 -6.63 -7.06 20.89
CA PRO A 46 -6.85 -5.67 20.53
C PRO A 46 -5.72 -5.18 19.61
N PRO A 47 -6.00 -4.39 18.56
CA PRO A 47 -4.94 -3.87 17.71
C PRO A 47 -4.01 -2.95 18.53
N PRO A 48 -2.70 -3.26 18.59
CA PRO A 48 -1.75 -2.48 19.39
C PRO A 48 -1.52 -1.12 18.72
N ALA A 49 -1.37 -0.08 19.54
CA ALA A 49 -1.17 1.28 19.07
C ALA A 49 0.21 1.47 18.42
N SER A 50 1.20 0.69 18.84
CA SER A 50 2.58 0.77 18.33
C SER A 50 3.15 -0.60 17.96
N HIS A 51 4.19 -0.59 17.13
CA HIS A 51 4.92 -1.82 16.79
C HIS A 51 5.57 -2.45 18.03
N GLN A 52 6.07 -1.66 18.98
CA GLN A 52 6.68 -2.20 20.20
C GLN A 52 5.63 -2.92 21.05
N GLU A 53 4.47 -2.30 21.24
CA GLU A 53 3.35 -2.92 21.95
C GLU A 53 2.89 -4.22 21.26
N ALA A 54 2.98 -4.29 19.92
CA ALA A 54 2.72 -5.52 19.19
C ALA A 54 3.73 -6.64 19.51
N VAL A 55 5.01 -6.29 19.71
CA VAL A 55 6.04 -7.23 20.15
C VAL A 55 5.78 -7.68 21.57
N ASP A 56 5.45 -6.76 22.47
CA ASP A 56 5.16 -7.07 23.87
C ASP A 56 3.95 -8.00 23.98
N GLN A 57 2.85 -7.71 23.28
CA GLN A 57 1.67 -8.58 23.21
C GLN A 57 1.99 -9.94 22.58
N ALA A 58 2.78 -9.97 21.50
CA ALA A 58 3.20 -11.24 20.89
C ALA A 58 4.03 -12.09 21.86
N LYS A 59 4.91 -11.49 22.66
CA LYS A 59 5.68 -12.18 23.68
C LYS A 59 4.81 -12.66 24.84
N GLU A 60 3.79 -11.90 25.22
CA GLU A 60 2.83 -12.30 26.26
C GLU A 60 1.99 -13.50 25.82
N GLU A 61 1.38 -13.42 24.64
CA GLU A 61 0.47 -14.46 24.12
C GLU A 61 1.20 -15.73 23.65
N PHE A 62 2.44 -15.61 23.19
CA PHE A 62 3.27 -16.72 22.73
C PHE A 62 4.54 -16.91 23.58
N ALA A 63 4.43 -16.72 24.90
CA ALA A 63 5.57 -16.72 25.83
C ALA A 63 6.46 -17.97 25.73
N GLU A 64 5.87 -19.14 25.51
CA GLU A 64 6.60 -20.41 25.39
C GLU A 64 7.57 -20.44 24.20
N GLU A 65 7.25 -19.73 23.12
CA GLU A 65 7.99 -19.79 21.85
C GLU A 65 8.77 -18.51 21.57
N LEU A 66 8.27 -17.35 22.02
CA LEU A 66 8.79 -16.03 21.63
C LEU A 66 9.61 -15.31 22.71
N ALA A 67 9.62 -15.80 23.97
CA ALA A 67 10.30 -15.11 25.08
C ALA A 67 11.83 -14.96 24.89
N GLY A 68 12.46 -15.86 24.12
CA GLY A 68 13.91 -15.86 23.93
C GLY A 68 14.43 -14.96 22.81
N PHE A 69 13.55 -14.35 22.00
CA PHE A 69 13.97 -13.55 20.84
C PHE A 69 14.09 -12.06 21.19
N ASP A 70 15.05 -11.40 20.56
CA ASP A 70 15.23 -9.95 20.67
C ASP A 70 14.13 -9.20 19.89
N ASP A 71 13.71 -8.05 20.40
CA ASP A 71 12.61 -7.25 19.84
C ASP A 71 12.88 -6.86 18.37
N GLN A 72 14.15 -6.65 17.99
CA GLN A 72 14.53 -6.29 16.62
C GLN A 72 14.35 -7.43 15.62
N GLN A 73 14.23 -8.66 16.10
CA GLN A 73 14.05 -9.83 15.24
C GLN A 73 12.60 -10.01 14.79
N PHE A 74 11.64 -9.42 15.49
CA PHE A 74 10.22 -9.56 15.17
C PHE A 74 9.89 -8.88 13.83
N CYS A 75 9.13 -9.59 13.01
CA CYS A 75 8.62 -9.11 11.74
C CYS A 75 7.14 -9.47 11.62
N PHE A 76 6.33 -8.45 11.40
CA PHE A 76 4.89 -8.61 11.19
C PHE A 76 4.57 -8.51 9.70
N THR A 77 3.71 -9.39 9.23
CA THR A 77 3.29 -9.40 7.82
C THR A 77 1.79 -9.64 7.70
N VAL A 78 1.17 -9.08 6.66
CA VAL A 78 -0.25 -9.28 6.33
C VAL A 78 -0.38 -9.80 4.92
N ALA A 79 -1.40 -10.64 4.69
CA ALA A 79 -1.72 -11.12 3.35
C ALA A 79 -2.59 -10.08 2.63
N VAL A 80 -2.11 -9.56 1.51
CA VAL A 80 -2.87 -8.66 0.64
C VAL A 80 -3.22 -9.37 -0.66
N THR A 81 -4.36 -9.02 -1.23
CA THR A 81 -4.76 -9.51 -2.55
C THR A 81 -4.42 -8.44 -3.57
N ILE A 82 -3.56 -8.75 -4.55
CA ILE A 82 -3.12 -7.81 -5.58
C ILE A 82 -3.63 -8.27 -6.95
N GLY A 83 -4.09 -7.31 -7.75
CA GLY A 83 -4.52 -7.55 -9.12
C GLY A 83 -5.91 -8.15 -9.28
N GLU A 84 -6.32 -8.36 -10.53
CA GLU A 84 -7.61 -8.94 -10.90
C GLU A 84 -7.66 -10.46 -10.67
N GLU A 85 -6.50 -11.12 -10.77
CA GLU A 85 -6.35 -12.57 -10.57
C GLU A 85 -6.45 -13.00 -9.09
N LYS A 86 -6.53 -12.03 -8.17
CA LYS A 86 -6.61 -12.26 -6.72
C LYS A 86 -5.44 -13.05 -6.15
N GLU A 87 -4.25 -12.81 -6.66
CA GLU A 87 -3.04 -13.40 -6.09
C GLU A 87 -2.83 -12.88 -4.66
N LYS A 88 -2.55 -13.80 -3.74
CA LYS A 88 -2.26 -13.47 -2.34
C LYS A 88 -0.77 -13.24 -2.19
N GLN A 89 -0.40 -12.01 -1.86
CA GLN A 89 0.98 -11.64 -1.54
C GLN A 89 1.11 -11.31 -0.07
N THR A 90 2.19 -11.75 0.56
CA THR A 90 2.54 -11.37 1.92
C THR A 90 3.37 -10.08 1.91
N VAL A 91 2.95 -9.07 2.68
CA VAL A 91 3.62 -7.78 2.78
C VAL A 91 4.09 -7.55 4.21
N ASN A 92 5.34 -7.12 4.36
CA ASN A 92 5.93 -6.79 5.65
C ASN A 92 5.50 -5.40 6.14
N ILE A 93 5.15 -5.31 7.41
CA ILE A 93 4.74 -4.08 8.08
C ILE A 93 5.94 -3.47 8.80
N SER A 94 6.46 -2.38 8.26
CA SER A 94 7.50 -1.61 8.95
C SER A 94 6.97 -0.92 10.21
N GLN A 95 7.85 -0.67 11.18
CA GLN A 95 7.53 0.07 12.41
C GLN A 95 6.83 1.42 12.14
N ARG A 96 7.26 2.17 11.11
CA ARG A 96 6.66 3.47 10.75
C ARG A 96 5.30 3.36 10.07
N ALA A 97 5.01 2.23 9.43
CA ALA A 97 3.73 1.99 8.78
C ALA A 97 2.65 1.53 9.78
N TRP A 98 3.05 1.09 10.97
CA TRP A 98 2.16 0.47 11.96
C TRP A 98 0.94 1.33 12.29
N GLU A 99 1.17 2.54 12.78
CA GLU A 99 0.11 3.48 13.21
C GLU A 99 -0.83 3.85 12.06
N THR A 100 -0.34 3.84 10.82
CA THR A 100 -1.16 4.13 9.64
C THR A 100 -1.96 2.91 9.19
N LEU A 101 -1.42 1.71 9.37
CA LEU A 101 -1.98 0.47 8.85
C LEU A 101 -3.02 -0.13 9.82
N MET A 102 -2.74 -0.17 11.13
CA MET A 102 -3.61 -0.84 12.11
C MET A 102 -5.07 -0.35 12.07
N PRO A 103 -5.37 0.97 11.99
CA PRO A 103 -6.74 1.45 11.91
C PRO A 103 -7.46 1.08 10.60
N ARG A 104 -6.72 0.64 9.57
CA ARG A 104 -7.24 0.31 8.24
C ARG A 104 -7.43 -1.19 8.03
N LEU A 105 -6.93 -2.01 8.94
CA LEU A 105 -7.14 -3.46 8.87
C LEU A 105 -8.63 -3.77 9.06
N LYS A 106 -9.07 -4.89 8.50
CA LYS A 106 -10.41 -5.39 8.75
C LYS A 106 -10.48 -6.01 10.14
N GLN A 107 -11.69 -6.10 10.68
CA GLN A 107 -11.90 -6.87 11.90
C GLN A 107 -11.49 -8.33 11.68
N TYR A 108 -10.78 -8.90 12.65
CA TYR A 108 -10.23 -10.27 12.60
C TYR A 108 -9.15 -10.49 11.51
N GLU A 109 -8.59 -9.43 10.93
CA GLU A 109 -7.48 -9.54 9.98
C GLU A 109 -6.29 -10.27 10.63
N ILE A 110 -5.61 -11.12 9.85
CA ILE A 110 -4.51 -11.96 10.34
C ILE A 110 -3.17 -11.25 10.11
N VAL A 111 -2.49 -10.92 11.21
CA VAL A 111 -1.11 -10.46 11.22
C VAL A 111 -0.21 -11.63 11.58
N ASN A 112 0.63 -12.02 10.64
CA ASN A 112 1.60 -13.09 10.83
C ASN A 112 2.85 -12.56 11.50
N ILE A 113 3.29 -13.26 12.53
CA ILE A 113 4.55 -13.02 13.22
C ILE A 113 5.61 -13.94 12.61
N SER A 114 6.78 -13.39 12.36
CA SER A 114 7.95 -14.10 11.85
C SER A 114 9.20 -13.56 12.56
N ILE A 115 10.21 -14.41 12.76
CA ILE A 115 11.47 -14.02 13.39
C ILE A 115 12.56 -13.97 12.32
N ARG A 116 13.27 -12.85 12.23
CA ARG A 116 14.45 -12.72 11.38
C ARG A 116 15.65 -13.41 12.03
N PRO A 117 16.42 -14.20 11.26
CA PRO A 117 17.66 -14.77 11.78
C PRO A 117 18.63 -13.64 12.13
N LEU A 118 19.27 -13.74 13.30
CA LEU A 118 20.35 -12.86 13.66
C LEU A 118 21.57 -13.20 12.81
N VAL A 119 21.93 -12.34 11.86
CA VAL A 119 23.16 -12.51 11.08
C VAL A 119 24.31 -12.04 11.96
N VAL A 120 24.90 -12.96 12.72
CA VAL A 120 26.15 -12.71 13.43
C VAL A 120 27.26 -12.74 12.38
N VAL A 121 27.60 -11.56 11.85
CA VAL A 121 28.82 -11.41 11.06
C VAL A 121 29.97 -11.57 12.03
N HIS A 122 30.51 -12.79 12.13
CA HIS A 122 31.79 -13.00 12.79
C HIS A 122 32.82 -12.22 11.97
N PRO A 123 33.44 -11.15 12.52
CA PRO A 123 34.58 -10.55 11.86
C PRO A 123 35.65 -11.65 11.87
N SER A 124 35.89 -12.25 10.71
CA SER A 124 37.02 -13.15 10.54
C SER A 124 38.28 -12.33 10.81
N GLU A 125 38.83 -12.43 12.02
CA GLU A 125 40.06 -11.71 12.42
C GLU A 125 41.26 -12.12 11.54
N ASP A 126 41.12 -13.20 10.78
CA ASP A 126 42.13 -13.75 9.86
C ASP A 126 41.79 -13.58 8.37
N ALA A 127 40.71 -12.85 8.04
CA ALA A 127 40.46 -12.49 6.64
C ALA A 127 41.31 -11.27 6.29
N PRO A 128 42.27 -11.38 5.35
CA PRO A 128 42.96 -10.19 4.85
C PRO A 128 41.91 -9.19 4.36
N PRO A 129 42.07 -7.89 4.65
CA PRO A 129 41.14 -6.87 4.20
C PRO A 129 40.88 -7.06 2.69
N PRO A 130 39.62 -6.95 2.24
CA PRO A 130 39.28 -7.18 0.84
C PRO A 130 40.25 -6.39 -0.04
N GLN A 131 41.14 -7.11 -0.72
CA GLN A 131 42.01 -6.53 -1.71
C GLN A 131 41.11 -6.15 -2.88
N TYR A 132 40.57 -4.94 -2.81
CA TYR A 132 40.04 -4.27 -3.99
C TYR A 132 41.22 -4.20 -4.94
N ALA A 133 41.21 -5.07 -5.95
CA ALA A 133 42.14 -4.95 -7.06
C ALA A 133 41.96 -3.54 -7.61
N PHE A 134 42.91 -2.66 -7.31
CA PHE A 134 43.07 -1.40 -8.00
C PHE A 134 43.29 -1.82 -9.45
N GLY A 135 42.23 -1.72 -10.26
CA GLY A 135 42.30 -2.06 -11.66
C GLY A 135 43.43 -1.27 -12.27
N ASP A 136 44.45 -1.96 -12.75
CA ASP A 136 45.48 -1.40 -13.60
C ASP A 136 44.80 -0.61 -14.72
N GLU A 137 44.96 0.71 -14.68
CA GLU A 137 44.59 1.61 -15.75
C GLU A 137 45.45 1.30 -16.98
N LYS A 138 44.98 0.44 -17.89
CA LYS A 138 45.46 0.25 -19.27
C LYS A 138 44.63 -0.86 -19.94
N ASP A 139 44.05 -0.73 -21.13
CA ASP A 139 44.22 0.19 -22.24
C ASP A 139 42.86 0.44 -22.89
N GLY A 140 42.70 1.63 -23.46
CA GLY A 140 41.45 2.09 -24.05
C GLY A 140 40.94 1.19 -25.18
N GLN A 141 39.84 0.48 -24.93
CA GLN A 141 38.89 0.17 -26.00
C GLN A 141 37.81 1.25 -26.02
N SER A 142 38.03 2.19 -26.92
CA SER A 142 37.10 3.24 -27.30
C SER A 142 35.81 2.60 -27.85
N LEU A 143 34.82 2.38 -26.98
CA LEU A 143 33.47 2.07 -27.40
C LEU A 143 32.90 3.34 -28.04
N SER A 144 32.87 3.36 -29.38
CA SER A 144 32.28 4.41 -30.19
C SER A 144 30.91 4.81 -29.66
N ARG A 145 30.84 5.97 -29.01
CA ARG A 145 29.60 6.73 -28.82
C ARG A 145 29.08 7.11 -30.20
N GLN A 146 28.05 6.42 -30.68
CA GLN A 146 27.24 6.96 -31.75
C GLN A 146 26.54 8.24 -31.23
N PRO A 147 26.67 9.38 -31.94
CA PRO A 147 25.95 10.59 -31.59
C PRO A 147 24.48 10.43 -31.99
N SER A 148 23.58 10.46 -31.00
CA SER A 148 22.15 10.66 -31.25
C SER A 148 21.92 12.08 -31.79
N PRO A 149 21.08 12.25 -32.81
CA PRO A 149 20.88 13.54 -33.47
C PRO A 149 20.18 14.54 -32.57
N ALA A 150 20.73 15.76 -32.59
CA ALA A 150 20.17 16.94 -31.98
C ALA A 150 18.73 17.20 -32.46
N ARG A 151 17.82 17.38 -31.50
CA ARG A 151 16.60 18.14 -31.75
C ARG A 151 16.75 19.51 -31.11
N LEU A 152 17.08 20.47 -31.97
CA LEU A 152 16.66 21.85 -31.84
C LEU A 152 15.15 21.85 -31.61
N ASP A 153 14.63 22.57 -30.62
CA ASP A 153 14.23 23.97 -30.83
C ASP A 153 13.36 24.50 -29.67
N THR A 154 13.60 25.79 -29.36
CA THR A 154 12.66 26.86 -28.92
C THR A 154 11.58 26.55 -27.84
N SER A 155 11.32 27.37 -26.82
CA SER A 155 11.59 28.79 -26.57
C SER A 155 11.04 29.15 -25.18
N SER A 156 11.72 30.08 -24.50
CA SER A 156 11.20 31.24 -23.79
C SER A 156 9.83 31.17 -23.08
N ALA A 157 9.79 31.43 -21.77
CA ALA A 157 9.29 32.71 -21.24
C ALA A 157 9.16 32.69 -19.71
N SER A 158 9.66 33.76 -19.11
CA SER A 158 9.40 34.21 -17.75
C SER A 158 7.91 34.32 -17.41
N GLY A 159 7.58 34.13 -16.14
CA GLY A 159 6.25 34.48 -15.63
C GLY A 159 6.09 34.30 -14.13
N SER A 160 6.62 35.23 -13.33
CA SER A 160 6.13 35.48 -11.97
C SER A 160 4.64 35.81 -11.99
N ARG A 161 3.82 35.16 -11.15
CA ARG A 161 2.56 35.74 -10.67
C ARG A 161 2.05 35.03 -9.41
N SER A 162 1.96 35.82 -8.34
CA SER A 162 1.20 35.54 -7.13
C SER A 162 -0.31 35.65 -7.41
N GLN A 163 -1.11 34.69 -6.96
CA GLN A 163 -2.56 34.81 -6.67
C GLN A 163 -2.88 33.79 -5.55
N THR A 164 -3.05 34.19 -4.28
CA THR A 164 -4.28 34.64 -3.61
C THR A 164 -5.62 34.01 -4.08
N SER A 165 -6.27 33.34 -3.11
CA SER A 165 -7.71 33.21 -2.85
C SER A 165 -8.54 32.08 -3.53
N SER A 166 -9.13 31.27 -2.65
CA SER A 166 -10.56 30.90 -2.62
C SER A 166 -11.18 29.88 -3.60
N ARG A 167 -11.27 28.63 -3.10
CA ARG A 167 -12.40 27.64 -3.20
C ARG A 167 -12.89 27.24 -4.62
N PRO A 168 -13.93 26.38 -4.75
CA PRO A 168 -13.93 24.92 -4.66
C PRO A 168 -14.32 24.25 -6.01
N GLY A 169 -13.99 22.98 -6.20
CA GLY A 169 -14.58 22.21 -7.31
C GLY A 169 -13.85 20.92 -7.61
N SER A 170 -14.49 19.78 -7.33
CA SER A 170 -14.09 18.47 -7.84
C SER A 170 -14.14 18.43 -9.37
N PRO A 171 -13.12 17.84 -10.00
CA PRO A 171 -13.31 17.13 -11.25
C PRO A 171 -12.94 15.66 -11.12
N ASN A 172 -13.93 14.86 -11.47
CA ASN A 172 -13.88 13.48 -11.93
C ASN A 172 -12.68 13.22 -12.88
N MET A 173 -11.67 12.46 -12.41
CA MET A 173 -10.62 11.87 -13.27
C MET A 173 -10.79 10.36 -13.32
N ARG A 174 -11.73 9.93 -14.17
CA ARG A 174 -11.59 8.66 -14.88
C ARG A 174 -10.57 8.85 -15.99
N SER A 175 -9.66 7.89 -16.09
CA SER A 175 -8.83 7.55 -17.25
C SER A 175 -7.45 8.22 -17.35
N ARG A 176 -6.46 7.33 -17.54
CA ARG A 176 -5.10 7.49 -18.08
C ARG A 176 -3.97 7.78 -17.09
N ALA A 177 -3.27 6.71 -16.72
CA ALA A 177 -1.84 6.52 -17.04
C ALA A 177 -1.37 5.12 -16.60
N MET A 178 -1.69 4.11 -17.41
CA MET A 178 -0.90 2.88 -17.53
C MET A 178 0.27 3.21 -18.48
N GLY A 179 1.52 2.98 -18.08
CA GLY A 179 2.63 3.14 -19.01
C GLY A 179 4.00 3.34 -18.37
N TRP A 180 4.45 2.37 -17.57
CA TRP A 180 5.82 2.19 -17.05
C TRP A 180 5.71 1.10 -15.98
N ILE A 181 6.23 -0.11 -16.05
CA ILE A 181 7.36 -0.68 -16.76
C ILE A 181 7.05 -2.17 -16.94
N GLU A 182 6.98 -2.59 -18.19
CA GLU A 182 7.01 -3.97 -18.64
C GLU A 182 8.45 -4.25 -19.11
N ARG A 183 9.18 -5.11 -18.38
CA ARG A 183 10.45 -5.79 -18.74
C ARG A 183 10.92 -6.55 -17.49
N ARG A 184 11.22 -7.85 -17.47
CA ARG A 184 11.68 -8.77 -18.52
C ARG A 184 11.15 -10.18 -18.26
N ILE A 185 10.69 -10.82 -19.33
CA ILE A 185 10.72 -12.27 -19.52
C ILE A 185 12.17 -12.65 -19.86
N GLY A 186 12.68 -13.74 -19.28
CA GLY A 186 13.99 -14.28 -19.62
C GLY A 186 14.33 -15.55 -18.85
N ASN A 187 13.90 -16.68 -19.42
CA ASN A 187 14.36 -18.06 -19.28
C ASN A 187 15.68 -18.34 -18.53
N ASN A 188 15.68 -19.46 -17.79
CA ASN A 188 16.71 -20.52 -17.71
C ASN A 188 16.47 -21.32 -16.41
N ASN A 189 16.62 -22.63 -16.29
CA ASN A 189 17.04 -23.70 -17.20
C ASN A 189 16.65 -25.03 -16.53
N ASP A 190 16.31 -26.02 -17.34
CA ASP A 190 16.48 -27.44 -17.03
C ASP A 190 17.89 -27.72 -16.49
N ALA A 191 17.97 -28.47 -15.40
CA ALA A 191 19.02 -29.46 -15.10
C ALA A 191 18.51 -30.40 -14.00
#